data_AF-A0A1Q9EG37-F1
#
_entry.id   AF-A0A1Q9EG37-F1
#
_cell.length_a   1.000
_cell.length_b   1.000
_cell.length_c   1.000
_cell.angle_alpha   90.00
_cell.angle_beta   90.00
_cell.angle_gamma   90.00
#
_symmetry.space_group_name_H-M   'P 1'
#
loop_
_entity.id
_entity.type
_entity.pdbx_description
1 polymer ?
#
loop_
_entity_poly.entity_id
_entity_poly.type
_entity_poly.pdbx_seq_one_letter_code
_entity_poly.pdbx_strand_id
1 'polypeptide(L)'
;MSCSSESTSVETPAPTLVVLSFRTLFMFYYETVLRDTYPSDRSNCAEASVNAGDQILIFWRPGAREFLQWILNDCHYPLKLGLISNSLTYEDLRSVICSILETMGWGPPRHASGGLVVGKHHIHLFGYEYVDYVETLSGWKQMPRWNPIVTHTGSEEDKSMLVIEGTGIYADMDAINALKVPPFVQDVFETWAWDETGDEELKKLRYYLDKFFFRLHVERLRDVKELLECELYSQ
;
A
#
# COMPACT_ATOMS: atom_id res chain seq x y z
N MET A 1 24.93 -48.83 -15.59
CA MET A 1 25.13 -47.37 -15.41
C MET A 1 23.77 -46.72 -15.53
N SER A 2 23.14 -46.41 -14.41
CA SER A 2 21.83 -45.75 -14.33
C SER A 2 22.07 -44.27 -14.08
N CYS A 3 21.77 -43.42 -15.07
CA CYS A 3 21.76 -41.98 -14.88
C CYS A 3 20.53 -41.62 -14.04
N SER A 4 20.77 -41.32 -12.76
CA SER A 4 19.79 -40.66 -11.90
C SER A 4 19.58 -39.25 -12.43
N SER A 5 18.40 -38.97 -12.99
CA SER A 5 17.97 -37.60 -13.27
C SER A 5 17.70 -36.91 -11.93
N GLU A 6 18.68 -36.15 -11.45
CA GLU A 6 18.46 -35.13 -10.42
C GLU A 6 17.45 -34.12 -10.98
N SER A 7 16.20 -34.21 -10.52
CA SER A 7 15.22 -33.16 -10.73
C SER A 7 15.67 -31.96 -9.91
N THR A 8 16.33 -31.01 -10.55
CA THR A 8 16.46 -29.65 -10.03
C THR A 8 15.06 -29.05 -10.00
N SER A 9 14.37 -29.19 -8.86
CA SER A 9 13.16 -28.42 -8.60
C SER A 9 13.56 -26.95 -8.67
N VAL A 10 13.11 -26.26 -9.72
CA VAL A 10 13.25 -24.81 -9.82
C VAL A 10 12.45 -24.23 -8.65
N GLU A 11 13.14 -23.86 -7.57
CA GLU A 11 12.53 -23.17 -6.43
C GLU A 11 11.81 -21.94 -6.97
N THR A 12 10.50 -21.90 -6.77
CA THR A 12 9.69 -20.76 -7.16
C THR A 12 10.06 -19.62 -6.20
N PRO A 13 10.43 -18.42 -6.69
CA PRO A 13 10.80 -17.33 -5.81
C PRO A 13 9.66 -17.01 -4.85
N ALA A 14 10.00 -16.83 -3.57
CA ALA A 14 9.03 -16.47 -2.54
C ALA A 14 8.38 -15.12 -2.88
N PRO A 15 7.07 -14.94 -2.61
CA PRO A 15 6.40 -13.71 -2.97
C PRO A 15 6.88 -12.54 -2.13
N THR A 16 7.16 -11.39 -2.77
CA THR A 16 7.52 -10.15 -2.08
C THR A 16 6.27 -9.48 -1.51
N LEU A 17 6.31 -9.12 -0.22
CA LEU A 17 5.25 -8.34 0.42
C LEU A 17 5.49 -6.85 0.17
N VAL A 18 4.58 -6.20 -0.54
CA VAL A 18 4.57 -4.75 -0.73
C VAL A 18 3.57 -4.15 0.26
N VAL A 19 4.05 -3.43 1.26
CA VAL A 19 3.21 -2.73 2.26
C VAL A 19 3.07 -1.27 1.87
N LEU A 20 1.89 -0.86 1.42
CA LEU A 20 1.57 0.53 1.08
C LEU A 20 0.89 1.23 2.25
N SER A 21 1.33 2.45 2.55
CA SER A 21 0.51 3.35 3.36
C SER A 21 -0.80 3.64 2.62
N PHE A 22 -1.92 3.54 3.33
CA PHE A 22 -3.24 3.87 2.79
C PHE A 22 -3.25 5.28 2.16
N ARG A 23 -2.53 6.23 2.78
CA ARG A 23 -2.40 7.61 2.33
C ARG A 23 -1.59 7.79 1.04
N THR A 24 -0.88 6.76 0.59
CA THR A 24 -0.20 6.78 -0.71
C THR A 24 -1.22 6.72 -1.85
N LEU A 25 -2.35 6.04 -1.64
CA LEU A 25 -3.39 5.81 -2.65
C LEU A 25 -4.65 6.65 -2.42
N PHE A 26 -4.98 6.95 -1.16
CA PHE A 26 -6.26 7.50 -0.79
C PHE A 26 -6.15 8.61 0.25
N MET A 27 -6.99 9.62 0.12
CA MET A 27 -7.32 10.52 1.22
C MET A 27 -8.71 10.17 1.75
N PHE A 28 -8.95 10.37 3.05
CA PHE A 28 -10.27 10.13 3.61
C PHE A 28 -10.67 11.18 4.65
N TYR A 29 -11.98 11.37 4.79
CA TYR A 29 -12.57 12.27 5.78
C TYR A 29 -13.81 11.65 6.40
N TYR A 30 -14.04 11.98 7.68
CA TYR A 30 -15.34 11.73 8.28
C TYR A 30 -16.35 12.79 7.81
N GLU A 31 -17.54 12.36 7.39
CA GLU A 31 -18.59 13.20 6.84
C GLU A 31 -19.03 14.26 7.85
N THR A 32 -19.01 13.96 9.14
CA THR A 32 -19.25 14.93 10.22
C THR A 32 -18.27 16.09 10.20
N VAL A 33 -16.98 15.79 10.02
CA VAL A 33 -15.93 16.81 9.91
C VAL A 33 -16.16 17.69 8.68
N LEU A 34 -16.52 17.10 7.54
CA LEU A 34 -16.82 17.86 6.33
C LEU A 34 -18.10 18.69 6.45
N ARG A 35 -19.15 18.15 7.10
CA ARG A 35 -20.42 18.87 7.34
C ARG A 35 -20.23 20.09 8.24
N ASP A 36 -19.40 19.98 9.26
CA ASP A 36 -19.15 21.07 10.21
C ASP A 36 -18.17 22.10 9.66
N THR A 37 -17.27 21.70 8.76
CA THR A 37 -16.22 22.58 8.22
C THR A 37 -16.60 23.20 6.86
N TYR A 38 -17.37 22.51 6.01
CA TYR A 38 -17.69 22.92 4.63
C TYR A 38 -19.14 22.59 4.20
N PRO A 39 -20.16 23.26 4.78
CA PRO A 39 -21.57 22.91 4.56
C PRO A 39 -22.14 23.19 3.15
N SER A 40 -21.45 23.94 2.29
CA SER A 40 -21.97 24.42 0.99
C SER A 40 -21.77 23.47 -0.20
N ASP A 41 -20.86 22.51 -0.15
CA ASP A 41 -20.30 21.88 -1.37
C ASP A 41 -20.67 20.41 -1.58
N ARG A 42 -21.91 20.05 -1.21
CA ARG A 42 -22.42 18.66 -1.31
C ARG A 42 -22.49 18.11 -2.74
N SER A 43 -22.54 18.96 -3.78
CA SER A 43 -22.69 18.51 -5.17
C SER A 43 -21.43 17.87 -5.77
N ASN A 44 -20.23 18.19 -5.25
CA ASN A 44 -18.96 17.66 -5.74
C ASN A 44 -18.51 16.39 -5.00
N CYS A 45 -19.22 16.00 -3.93
CA CYS A 45 -18.98 14.75 -3.20
C CYS A 45 -19.56 13.51 -3.94
N ALA A 46 -20.10 13.67 -5.14
CA ALA A 46 -20.76 12.60 -5.89
C ALA A 46 -19.80 11.46 -6.31
N GLU A 47 -18.49 11.70 -6.32
CA GLU A 47 -17.46 10.70 -6.61
C GLU A 47 -16.85 10.06 -5.35
N ALA A 48 -17.18 10.55 -4.16
CA ALA A 48 -16.75 9.92 -2.92
C ALA A 48 -17.59 8.66 -2.69
N SER A 49 -16.95 7.49 -2.71
CA SER A 49 -17.62 6.24 -2.37
C SER A 49 -18.00 6.28 -0.89
N VAL A 50 -19.30 6.46 -0.61
CA VAL A 50 -19.84 6.39 0.75
C VAL A 50 -19.91 4.93 1.16
N ASN A 51 -19.17 4.55 2.19
CA ASN A 51 -19.35 3.24 2.80
C ASN A 51 -20.68 3.20 3.55
N ALA A 52 -21.52 2.23 3.21
CA ALA A 52 -22.79 2.00 3.91
C ALA A 52 -22.52 1.43 5.31
N GLY A 53 -22.32 2.32 6.27
CA GLY A 53 -22.16 1.97 7.68
C GLY A 53 -21.55 3.12 8.47
N ASP A 54 -20.48 3.70 7.93
CA ASP A 54 -19.72 4.75 8.57
C ASP A 54 -19.46 5.89 7.59
N GLN A 55 -19.65 7.09 8.10
CA GLN A 55 -19.53 8.40 7.49
C GLN A 55 -18.13 8.68 6.94
N ILE A 56 -17.52 7.82 6.13
CA ILE A 56 -16.16 8.01 5.61
C ILE A 56 -16.24 8.27 4.11
N LEU A 57 -15.77 9.45 3.69
CA LEU A 57 -15.61 9.82 2.29
C LEU A 57 -14.18 9.53 1.87
N ILE A 58 -14.02 8.77 0.78
CA ILE A 58 -12.72 8.39 0.21
C ILE A 58 -12.49 9.16 -1.09
N PHE A 59 -11.30 9.75 -1.21
CA PHE A 59 -10.82 10.42 -2.41
C PHE A 59 -9.62 9.66 -2.97
N TRP A 60 -9.65 9.42 -4.27
CA TRP A 60 -8.63 8.67 -4.98
C TRP A 60 -7.50 9.59 -5.41
N ARG A 61 -6.25 9.19 -5.17
CA ARG A 61 -5.11 9.82 -5.83
C ARG A 61 -5.16 9.54 -7.33
N PRO A 62 -4.84 10.51 -8.22
CA PRO A 62 -4.73 10.23 -9.65
C PRO A 62 -3.84 9.01 -9.93
N GLY A 63 -4.35 8.07 -10.74
CA GLY A 63 -3.67 6.81 -11.04
C GLY A 63 -3.83 5.69 -10.00
N ALA A 64 -4.50 5.91 -8.87
CA ALA A 64 -4.65 4.89 -7.82
C ALA A 64 -5.45 3.67 -8.27
N ARG A 65 -6.46 3.87 -9.12
CA ARG A 65 -7.27 2.78 -9.69
C ARG A 65 -6.43 1.90 -10.62
N GLU A 66 -5.69 2.51 -11.54
CA GLU A 66 -4.79 1.84 -12.47
C GLU A 66 -3.65 1.14 -11.73
N PHE A 67 -3.13 1.77 -10.67
CA PHE A 67 -2.09 1.19 -9.83
C PHE A 67 -2.59 -0.05 -9.09
N LEU A 68 -3.77 0.00 -8.48
CA LEU A 68 -4.39 -1.15 -7.81
C LEU A 68 -4.74 -2.26 -8.79
N GLN A 69 -5.30 -1.93 -9.95
CA GLN A 69 -5.58 -2.89 -11.01
C GLN A 69 -4.29 -3.60 -11.46
N TRP A 70 -3.20 -2.84 -11.62
CA TRP A 70 -1.91 -3.41 -11.98
C TRP A 70 -1.39 -4.35 -10.89
N ILE A 71 -1.25 -3.88 -9.64
CA ILE A 71 -0.62 -4.69 -8.58
C ILE A 71 -1.43 -5.95 -8.26
N LEU A 72 -2.76 -5.86 -8.33
CA LEU A 72 -3.65 -6.96 -7.99
C LEU A 72 -4.02 -7.87 -9.15
N ASN A 73 -3.77 -7.53 -10.43
CA ASN A 73 -4.19 -8.37 -11.55
C ASN A 73 -3.15 -8.47 -12.66
N ASP A 74 -2.59 -7.34 -13.08
CA ASP A 74 -1.74 -7.28 -14.27
C ASP A 74 -0.25 -7.50 -13.94
N CYS A 75 0.12 -7.46 -12.66
CA CYS A 75 1.48 -7.69 -12.21
C CYS A 75 1.86 -9.17 -12.40
N HIS A 76 2.92 -9.40 -13.17
CA HIS A 76 3.42 -10.76 -13.45
C HIS A 76 4.37 -11.29 -12.36
N TYR A 77 4.76 -10.45 -11.41
CA TYR A 77 5.64 -10.84 -10.30
C TYR A 77 4.82 -11.46 -9.16
N PRO A 78 5.35 -12.46 -8.45
CA PRO A 78 4.73 -13.01 -7.25
C PRO A 78 4.74 -11.97 -6.12
N LEU A 79 3.69 -11.15 -6.04
CA LEU A 79 3.54 -10.12 -5.01
C LEU A 79 2.38 -10.43 -4.05
N LYS A 80 2.58 -10.07 -2.78
CA LYS A 80 1.51 -9.89 -1.80
C LYS A 80 1.33 -8.40 -1.54
N LEU A 81 0.08 -7.96 -1.41
CA LEU A 81 -0.23 -6.57 -1.04
C LEU A 81 -0.53 -6.48 0.45
N GLY A 82 0.08 -5.51 1.12
CA GLY A 82 -0.30 -5.05 2.45
C GLY A 82 -0.75 -3.60 2.38
N LEU A 83 -1.83 -3.25 3.09
CA LEU A 83 -2.27 -1.86 3.27
C LEU A 83 -2.21 -1.52 4.75
N ILE A 84 -1.45 -0.48 5.09
CA ILE A 84 -1.32 0.02 6.46
C ILE A 84 -1.95 1.40 6.61
N SER A 85 -2.77 1.58 7.64
CA SER A 85 -3.34 2.87 8.01
C SER A 85 -2.93 3.23 9.43
N ASN A 86 -2.42 4.45 9.61
CA ASN A 86 -2.16 5.03 10.92
C ASN A 86 -3.41 5.70 11.54
N SER A 87 -4.53 5.73 10.82
CA SER A 87 -5.70 6.56 11.14
C SER A 87 -7.03 5.80 11.13
N LEU A 88 -7.05 4.56 10.65
CA LEU A 88 -8.24 3.70 10.58
C LEU A 88 -8.01 2.45 11.43
N THR A 89 -9.03 1.97 12.14
CA THR A 89 -8.99 0.63 12.76
C THR A 89 -8.87 -0.44 11.68
N TYR A 90 -8.52 -1.66 12.06
CA TYR A 90 -8.58 -2.79 11.13
C TYR A 90 -9.99 -2.95 10.51
N GLU A 91 -11.05 -2.80 11.30
CA GLU A 91 -12.42 -2.98 10.85
C GLU A 91 -12.87 -1.87 9.89
N ASP A 92 -12.53 -0.61 10.16
CA ASP A 92 -12.81 0.53 9.28
C ASP A 92 -12.05 0.39 7.97
N LEU A 93 -10.75 0.07 8.06
CA LEU A 93 -9.91 -0.14 6.88
C LEU A 93 -10.47 -1.29 6.03
N ARG A 94 -10.88 -2.41 6.66
CA ARG A 94 -11.51 -3.52 5.94
C ARG A 94 -12.77 -3.08 5.23
N SER A 95 -13.68 -2.38 5.91
CA SER A 95 -14.90 -1.83 5.32
C SER A 95 -14.58 -0.97 4.10
N VAL A 96 -13.65 -0.02 4.24
CA VAL A 96 -13.22 0.90 3.17
C VAL A 96 -12.66 0.15 1.97
N ILE A 97 -11.76 -0.79 2.19
CA ILE A 97 -11.16 -1.56 1.09
C ILE A 97 -12.21 -2.46 0.41
N CYS A 98 -13.15 -3.05 1.14
CA CYS A 98 -14.26 -3.80 0.53
C CYS A 98 -15.04 -2.95 -0.46
N SER A 99 -15.46 -1.76 -0.05
CA SER A 99 -16.24 -0.86 -0.91
C SER A 99 -15.43 -0.33 -2.10
N ILE A 100 -14.15 -0.02 -1.90
CA ILE A 100 -13.23 0.34 -2.98
C ILE A 100 -13.18 -0.79 -4.03
N LEU A 101 -12.97 -2.04 -3.61
CA LEU A 101 -12.93 -3.19 -4.51
C LEU A 101 -14.26 -3.40 -5.25
N GLU A 102 -15.39 -3.21 -4.56
CA GLU A 102 -16.71 -3.26 -5.19
C GLU A 102 -16.88 -2.18 -6.27
N THR A 103 -16.47 -0.94 -6.01
CA THR A 103 -16.50 0.15 -7.01
C THR A 103 -15.59 -0.10 -8.22
N MET A 104 -14.50 -0.85 -8.01
CA MET A 104 -13.62 -1.30 -9.10
C MET A 104 -14.24 -2.44 -9.93
N GLY A 105 -15.36 -3.03 -9.49
CA GLY A 105 -16.03 -4.15 -10.16
C GLY A 105 -15.48 -5.53 -9.79
N TRP A 106 -14.74 -5.65 -8.69
CA TRP A 106 -14.08 -6.89 -8.28
C TRP A 106 -14.98 -7.82 -7.46
N GLY A 107 -16.22 -7.38 -7.19
CA GLY A 107 -17.18 -8.09 -6.36
C GLY A 107 -16.81 -8.08 -4.88
N PRO A 108 -17.65 -8.67 -4.01
CA PRO A 108 -17.41 -8.67 -2.57
C PRO A 108 -16.19 -9.56 -2.25
N PRO A 109 -15.16 -9.02 -1.60
CA PRO A 109 -13.98 -9.80 -1.22
C PRO A 109 -14.34 -10.85 -0.16
N ARG A 110 -13.65 -11.99 -0.17
CA ARG A 110 -13.77 -12.99 0.89
C ARG A 110 -12.91 -12.58 2.08
N HIS A 111 -13.47 -12.66 3.29
CA HIS A 111 -12.73 -12.34 4.50
C HIS A 111 -11.76 -13.48 4.83
N ALA A 112 -10.53 -13.13 5.14
CA ALA A 112 -9.50 -14.06 5.61
C ALA A 112 -8.89 -13.52 6.91
N SER A 113 -8.22 -14.40 7.66
CA SER A 113 -7.50 -13.99 8.86
C SER A 113 -6.50 -12.89 8.51
N GLY A 114 -6.77 -11.67 8.95
CA GLY A 114 -5.87 -10.56 8.76
C GLY A 114 -5.92 -9.84 7.41
N GLY A 115 -6.96 -10.08 6.59
CA GLY A 115 -7.02 -9.49 5.26
C GLY A 115 -8.26 -9.83 4.44
N LEU A 116 -8.15 -9.57 3.14
CA LEU A 116 -9.18 -9.77 2.13
C LEU A 116 -8.63 -10.60 0.97
N VAL A 117 -9.41 -11.56 0.49
CA VAL A 117 -9.08 -12.37 -0.68
C VAL A 117 -9.93 -11.91 -1.87
N VAL A 118 -9.27 -11.54 -2.96
CA VAL A 118 -9.92 -11.17 -4.23
C VAL A 118 -9.30 -11.96 -5.38
N GLY A 119 -10.12 -12.80 -6.02
CA GLY A 119 -9.62 -13.76 -6.99
C GLY A 119 -8.54 -14.68 -6.41
N LYS A 120 -7.32 -14.62 -6.96
CA LYS A 120 -6.14 -15.34 -6.49
C LYS A 120 -5.25 -14.53 -5.53
N HIS A 121 -5.63 -13.30 -5.22
CA HIS A 121 -4.80 -12.34 -4.49
C HIS A 121 -5.27 -12.20 -3.05
N HIS A 122 -4.30 -12.05 -2.14
CA HIS A 122 -4.55 -11.74 -0.74
C HIS A 122 -4.03 -10.34 -0.43
N ILE A 123 -4.91 -9.50 0.11
CA ILE A 123 -4.63 -8.14 0.56
C ILE A 123 -4.61 -8.18 2.09
N HIS A 124 -3.42 -8.06 2.67
CA HIS A 124 -3.24 -7.94 4.12
C HIS A 124 -3.62 -6.53 4.57
N LEU A 125 -4.34 -6.41 5.68
CA LEU A 125 -4.78 -5.13 6.20
C LEU A 125 -4.20 -4.91 7.60
N PHE A 126 -3.64 -3.72 7.82
CA PHE A 126 -3.02 -3.31 9.07
C PHE A 126 -3.62 -1.96 9.49
N GLY A 127 -4.54 -1.98 10.46
CA GLY A 127 -5.07 -0.75 11.05
C GLY A 127 -4.08 -0.07 11.99
N TYR A 128 -4.51 1.02 12.63
CA TYR A 128 -3.65 1.80 13.52
C TYR A 128 -3.15 0.99 14.72
N GLU A 129 -3.77 -0.15 15.03
CA GLU A 129 -3.34 -1.07 16.09
C GLU A 129 -1.94 -1.66 15.82
N TYR A 130 -1.49 -1.58 14.55
CA TYR A 130 -0.15 -1.92 14.11
C TYR A 130 0.79 -0.71 14.08
N VAL A 131 0.41 0.44 14.65
CA VAL A 131 1.21 1.66 14.70
C VAL A 131 1.31 2.16 16.13
N ASP A 132 2.53 2.25 16.65
CA ASP A 132 2.84 2.86 17.94
C ASP A 132 3.05 4.36 17.81
N TYR A 133 2.77 5.09 18.89
CA TYR A 133 3.14 6.49 19.04
C TYR A 133 4.30 6.56 20.03
N VAL A 134 5.46 6.93 19.54
CA VAL A 134 6.69 7.01 20.33
C VAL A 134 7.07 8.47 20.50
N GLU A 135 7.22 8.89 21.76
CA GLU A 135 7.73 10.22 22.08
C GLU A 135 9.22 10.27 21.78
N THR A 136 9.64 11.23 20.94
CA THR A 136 11.04 11.50 20.63
C THR A 136 11.42 12.91 21.09
N LEU A 137 12.71 13.23 21.09
CA LEU A 137 13.19 14.59 21.39
C LEU A 137 12.60 15.68 20.47
N SER A 138 12.11 15.29 19.28
CA SER A 138 11.48 16.19 18.31
C SER A 138 9.94 16.12 18.33
N GLY A 139 9.33 15.48 19.34
CA GLY A 139 7.89 15.27 19.46
C GLY A 139 7.45 13.82 19.23
N TRP A 140 6.14 13.60 19.20
CA TRP A 140 5.53 12.30 18.95
C TRP A 140 5.74 11.88 17.50
N LYS A 141 6.19 10.64 17.30
CA LYS A 141 6.28 10.02 15.98
C LYS A 141 5.50 8.71 15.94
N GLN A 142 5.04 8.36 14.76
CA GLN A 142 4.37 7.09 14.53
C GLN A 142 5.40 6.03 14.12
N MET A 143 5.28 4.82 14.64
CA MET A 143 6.19 3.71 14.39
C MET A 143 5.38 2.44 14.11
N PRO A 144 5.38 1.91 12.89
CA PRO A 144 4.70 0.65 12.63
C PRO A 144 5.37 -0.50 13.36
N ARG A 145 4.54 -1.44 13.80
CA ARG A 145 4.96 -2.67 14.46
C ARG A 145 5.31 -3.72 13.40
N TRP A 146 6.52 -3.62 12.85
CA TRP A 146 6.98 -4.49 11.76
C TRP A 146 7.01 -5.97 12.13
N ASN A 147 7.47 -6.31 13.33
CA ASN A 147 7.49 -7.70 13.80
C ASN A 147 6.08 -8.33 13.78
N PRO A 148 5.03 -7.68 14.33
CA PRO A 148 3.65 -8.10 14.13
C PRO A 148 3.20 -8.18 12.67
N ILE A 149 3.55 -7.22 11.82
CA ILE A 149 3.20 -7.24 10.37
C ILE A 149 3.80 -8.47 9.67
N VAL A 150 5.07 -8.74 9.91
CA VAL A 150 5.82 -9.87 9.32
C VAL A 150 5.26 -11.20 9.82
N THR A 151 5.06 -11.32 11.14
CA THR A 151 4.43 -12.50 11.76
C THR A 151 3.04 -12.76 11.20
N HIS A 152 2.24 -11.70 11.03
CA HIS A 152 0.85 -11.77 10.56
C HIS A 152 0.72 -12.17 9.08
N THR A 153 1.73 -11.87 8.27
CA THR A 153 1.73 -12.24 6.84
C THR A 153 2.31 -13.62 6.56
N GLY A 154 2.88 -14.28 7.57
CA GLY A 154 3.62 -15.53 7.41
C GLY A 154 4.82 -15.36 6.46
N SER A 155 5.35 -14.14 6.32
CA SER A 155 6.59 -13.90 5.59
C SER A 155 7.74 -14.31 6.49
N GLU A 156 8.53 -15.31 6.08
CA GLU A 156 9.57 -15.86 6.95
C GLU A 156 10.75 -14.90 7.19
N GLU A 157 10.92 -13.83 6.40
CA GLU A 157 12.01 -12.87 6.59
C GLU A 157 11.63 -11.42 6.17
N ASP A 158 12.06 -10.42 6.96
CA ASP A 158 11.99 -8.98 6.65
C ASP A 158 12.57 -8.62 5.27
N LYS A 159 13.47 -9.48 4.76
CA LYS A 159 14.21 -9.32 3.49
C LYS A 159 13.35 -9.36 2.24
N SER A 160 12.12 -9.86 2.34
CA SER A 160 11.15 -9.89 1.23
C SER A 160 10.00 -8.91 1.43
N MET A 161 10.17 -7.89 2.27
CA MET A 161 9.20 -6.82 2.46
C MET A 161 9.71 -5.51 1.83
N LEU A 162 8.84 -4.83 1.09
CA LEU A 162 9.04 -3.48 0.56
C LEU A 162 7.94 -2.58 1.12
N VAL A 163 8.31 -1.54 1.86
CA VAL A 163 7.37 -0.57 2.42
C VAL A 163 7.32 0.65 1.51
N ILE A 164 6.13 1.15 1.20
CA ILE A 164 5.94 2.36 0.40
C ILE A 164 5.05 3.33 1.16
N GLU A 165 5.61 4.46 1.54
CA GLU A 165 4.95 5.41 2.44
C GLU A 165 4.99 6.84 1.87
N GLY A 166 3.92 7.60 2.11
CA GLY A 166 3.93 9.06 1.98
C GLY A 166 4.94 9.69 2.95
N THR A 167 5.78 10.64 2.51
CA THR A 167 6.89 11.17 3.35
C THR A 167 6.45 11.60 4.76
N GLY A 168 7.19 11.10 5.77
CA GLY A 168 7.22 11.67 7.13
C GLY A 168 6.14 11.18 8.09
N ILE A 169 5.39 10.13 7.75
CA ILE A 169 4.41 9.51 8.63
C ILE A 169 5.11 8.60 9.63
N TYR A 170 6.04 7.74 9.21
CA TYR A 170 6.74 6.82 10.09
C TYR A 170 8.16 7.25 10.44
N ALA A 171 8.52 7.11 11.72
CA ALA A 171 9.88 7.28 12.17
C ALA A 171 10.76 6.10 11.74
N ASP A 172 12.05 6.39 11.57
CA ASP A 172 13.11 5.37 11.41
C ASP A 172 12.92 4.49 10.16
N MET A 173 12.44 5.10 9.08
CA MET A 173 12.34 4.49 7.74
C MET A 173 13.68 3.98 7.20
N ASP A 174 14.79 4.47 7.72
CA ASP A 174 16.13 4.08 7.28
C ASP A 174 16.53 2.69 7.84
N ALA A 175 15.79 2.16 8.82
CA ALA A 175 15.97 0.81 9.34
C ALA A 175 15.28 -0.27 8.48
N ILE A 176 14.55 0.12 7.43
CA ILE A 176 13.61 -0.75 6.70
C ILE A 176 13.75 -0.55 5.19
N ASN A 177 13.41 -1.60 4.43
CA ASN A 177 13.28 -1.59 2.99
C ASN A 177 12.14 -0.67 2.54
N ALA A 178 12.33 0.65 2.64
CA ALA A 178 11.27 1.62 2.49
C ALA A 178 11.52 2.60 1.34
N LEU A 179 10.51 2.78 0.50
CA LEU A 179 10.45 3.80 -0.54
C LEU A 179 9.56 4.95 -0.06
N LYS A 180 10.14 6.14 -0.02
CA LYS A 180 9.43 7.37 0.34
C LYS A 180 8.81 7.95 -0.93
N VAL A 181 7.49 8.03 -0.98
CA VAL A 181 6.71 8.68 -2.05
C VAL A 181 6.21 10.01 -1.50
N PRO A 182 6.22 11.10 -2.28
CA PRO A 182 5.61 12.35 -1.84
C PRO A 182 4.15 12.13 -1.41
N PRO A 183 3.74 12.63 -0.22
CA PRO A 183 2.39 12.47 0.28
C PRO A 183 1.44 13.25 -0.61
N PHE A 184 0.23 12.72 -0.75
CA PHE A 184 -0.81 13.30 -1.58
C PHE A 184 -1.48 14.54 -0.95
N VAL A 185 -0.79 15.31 -0.10
CA VAL A 185 -1.44 16.34 0.74
C VAL A 185 -0.63 17.62 0.83
N GLN A 186 -0.87 18.54 -0.12
CA GLN A 186 -1.12 19.97 0.16
C GLN A 186 -1.74 20.70 -1.06
N ASP A 187 -1.43 20.25 -2.29
CA ASP A 187 -1.94 20.89 -3.52
C ASP A 187 -3.45 20.66 -3.77
N VAL A 188 -4.05 19.65 -3.12
CA VAL A 188 -5.47 19.27 -3.28
C VAL A 188 -6.45 20.33 -2.75
N PHE A 189 -6.04 21.19 -1.81
CA PHE A 189 -6.87 22.27 -1.28
C PHE A 189 -6.61 23.64 -1.91
N GLU A 190 -5.41 23.89 -2.44
CA GLU A 190 -5.06 25.20 -3.02
C GLU A 190 -5.47 25.31 -4.49
N THR A 191 -5.46 24.22 -5.25
CA THR A 191 -5.88 24.21 -6.66
C THR A 191 -7.14 23.37 -6.83
N TRP A 192 -8.29 23.96 -6.50
CA TRP A 192 -9.59 23.28 -6.48
C TRP A 192 -10.20 23.02 -7.87
N ALA A 193 -9.45 23.25 -8.94
CA ALA A 193 -9.73 22.60 -10.21
C ALA A 193 -8.93 21.30 -10.21
N TRP A 194 -9.64 20.17 -10.24
CA TRP A 194 -9.10 18.83 -10.43
C TRP A 194 -8.48 18.73 -11.81
N ASP A 195 -7.38 19.44 -12.05
CA ASP A 195 -6.57 19.23 -13.23
C ASP A 195 -5.86 17.89 -13.00
N GLU A 196 -6.44 16.85 -13.55
CA GLU A 196 -5.91 15.48 -13.70
C GLU A 196 -4.52 15.44 -14.38
N THR A 197 -3.91 16.59 -14.67
CA THR A 197 -2.80 16.76 -15.61
C THR A 197 -1.43 16.90 -14.95
N GLY A 198 -1.29 16.70 -13.63
CA GLY A 198 -0.03 16.93 -12.90
C GLY A 198 0.54 15.79 -12.05
N ASP A 199 -0.28 15.08 -11.26
CA ASP A 199 0.22 14.05 -10.33
C ASP A 199 0.43 12.71 -11.04
N GLU A 200 1.64 12.50 -11.52
CA GLU A 200 2.08 11.27 -12.18
C GLU A 200 2.84 10.33 -11.20
N GLU A 201 2.84 10.60 -9.90
CA GLU A 201 3.70 9.89 -8.94
C GLU A 201 3.35 8.39 -8.84
N LEU A 202 2.07 8.01 -8.87
CA LEU A 202 1.69 6.58 -8.87
C LEU A 202 2.09 5.88 -10.16
N LYS A 203 2.11 6.59 -11.30
CA LYS A 203 2.59 6.05 -12.57
C LYS A 203 4.12 5.89 -12.57
N LYS A 204 4.85 6.88 -12.04
CA LYS A 204 6.30 6.78 -11.83
C LYS A 204 6.64 5.64 -10.87
N LEU A 205 5.89 5.50 -9.77
CA LEU A 205 6.02 4.42 -8.81
C LEU A 205 5.80 3.07 -9.46
N ARG A 206 4.73 2.91 -10.25
CA ARG A 206 4.50 1.68 -11.03
C ARG A 206 5.68 1.35 -11.93
N TYR A 207 6.17 2.33 -12.69
CA TYR A 207 7.32 2.13 -13.59
C TYR A 207 8.60 1.75 -12.83
N TYR A 208 8.84 2.36 -11.68
CA TYR A 208 9.94 2.01 -10.79
C TYR A 208 9.79 0.58 -10.26
N LEU A 209 8.62 0.21 -9.73
CA LEU A 209 8.37 -1.12 -9.18
C LEU A 209 8.48 -2.22 -10.25
N ASP A 210 8.00 -1.97 -11.47
CA ASP A 210 8.14 -2.90 -12.58
C ASP A 210 9.62 -3.21 -12.88
N LYS A 211 10.47 -2.17 -12.93
CA LYS A 211 11.93 -2.33 -13.07
C LYS A 211 12.56 -3.01 -11.86
N PHE A 212 12.18 -2.59 -10.66
CA PHE A 212 12.72 -3.11 -9.40
C PHE A 212 12.46 -4.61 -9.30
N PHE A 213 11.22 -5.05 -9.52
CA PHE A 213 10.87 -6.46 -9.49
C PHE A 213 11.42 -7.22 -10.70
N PHE A 214 11.53 -6.62 -11.88
CA PHE A 214 12.26 -7.24 -12.98
C PHE A 214 13.68 -7.62 -12.56
N ARG A 215 14.42 -6.68 -11.97
CA ARG A 215 15.79 -6.93 -11.51
C ARG A 215 15.84 -7.95 -10.38
N LEU A 216 15.00 -7.80 -9.35
CA LEU A 216 14.93 -8.73 -8.23
C LEU A 216 14.74 -10.19 -8.71
N HIS A 217 13.85 -10.41 -9.69
CA HIS A 217 13.55 -11.74 -10.21
C HIS A 217 14.57 -12.25 -11.24
N VAL A 218 15.05 -11.40 -12.14
CA VAL A 218 16.00 -11.79 -13.19
C VAL A 218 17.41 -11.98 -12.63
N GLU A 219 17.85 -11.09 -11.76
CA GLU A 219 19.15 -11.16 -11.07
C GLU A 219 19.12 -12.19 -9.92
N ARG A 220 17.94 -12.77 -9.63
CA ARG A 220 17.70 -13.76 -8.55
C ARG A 220 18.19 -13.29 -7.19
N LEU A 221 18.12 -11.98 -6.95
CA LEU A 221 18.42 -11.40 -5.67
C LEU A 221 17.37 -11.89 -4.66
N ARG A 222 17.84 -12.42 -3.54
CA ARG A 222 16.96 -12.93 -2.48
C ARG A 222 16.52 -11.84 -1.51
N ASP A 223 17.14 -10.66 -1.59
CA ASP A 223 17.00 -9.59 -0.62
C ASP A 223 16.61 -8.27 -1.28
N VAL A 224 15.43 -7.76 -0.91
CA VAL A 224 14.94 -6.43 -1.32
C VAL A 224 15.89 -5.34 -0.81
N LYS A 225 16.50 -5.55 0.36
CA LYS A 225 17.44 -4.61 0.98
C LYS A 225 18.69 -4.42 0.13
N GLU A 226 19.27 -5.52 -0.33
CA GLU A 226 20.48 -5.51 -1.16
C GLU A 226 20.24 -4.71 -2.44
N LEU A 227 19.09 -4.91 -3.10
CA LEU A 227 18.75 -4.17 -4.32
C LEU A 227 18.51 -2.68 -4.04
N LEU A 228 17.80 -2.33 -2.96
CA LEU A 228 17.58 -0.93 -2.56
C LEU A 228 18.90 -0.22 -2.25
N GLU A 229 19.80 -0.87 -1.50
CA GLU A 229 21.13 -0.33 -1.21
C GLU A 229 21.93 -0.13 -2.51
N CYS A 230 21.96 -1.11 -3.41
CA CYS A 230 22.63 -0.97 -4.71
C CYS A 230 22.09 0.21 -5.54
N GLU A 231 20.77 0.44 -5.55
CA GLU A 231 20.17 1.55 -6.31
C GLU A 231 20.40 2.91 -5.66
N LEU A 232 20.46 2.97 -4.32
CA LEU A 232 20.76 4.20 -3.58
C LEU A 232 22.23 4.61 -3.68
N TYR A 233 23.17 3.65 -3.72
CA TYR A 233 24.61 3.92 -3.86
C TYR A 233 25.09 4.13 -5.32
N SER A 234 24.21 3.94 -6.30
CA SER A 234 24.51 4.17 -7.72
C SER A 234 24.16 5.59 -8.21
N GLN A 235 23.66 6.45 -7.32
CA GLN A 235 23.37 7.88 -7.56
C GLN A 235 24.45 8.77 -6.95
#